data_AF-A0A7R9QNM4-F1
#
_entry.id   AF-A0A7R9QNM4-F1
#
_cell.length_a   1.000
_cell.length_b   1.000
_cell.length_c   1.000
_cell.angle_alpha   90.00
_cell.angle_beta   90.00
_cell.angle_gamma   90.00
#
_symmetry.space_group_name_H-M   'P 1'
#
loop_
_entity.id
_entity.type
_entity.pdbx_description
1 polymer ?
#
loop_
_entity_poly.entity_id
_entity_poly.type
_entity_poly.pdbx_seq_one_letter_code
_entity_poly.pdbx_strand_id
1 'polypeptide(L)'
;TRNSFGQRIITREAVLVTAHEFGHNWGSEHDPHTEECSPPAQRGGSYVMYTYSVSGYEENNRFFSPCSKRSIRAVLVAKSGRCFSKPDRSYCGNSKVEADEECDEGILVKGDEYVTGLCCDSKCKLIAGSYCSDKN
;
A
#
# COMPACT_ATOMS: atom_id res chain seq x y z
N THR A 1 -6.71 15.06 9.10
CA THR A 1 -6.86 13.93 10.04
C THR A 1 -5.85 14.06 11.17
N ARG A 2 -6.21 13.67 12.41
CA ARG A 2 -5.34 13.72 13.61
C ARG A 2 -5.20 12.34 14.24
N ASN A 3 -4.06 12.02 14.83
CA ASN A 3 -3.81 10.75 15.54
C ASN A 3 -4.46 10.78 16.95
N SER A 4 -4.38 9.66 17.68
CA SER A 4 -4.91 9.52 19.05
C SER A 4 -4.27 10.47 20.08
N PHE A 5 -3.18 11.15 19.71
CA PHE A 5 -2.49 12.17 20.52
C PHE A 5 -2.84 13.61 20.07
N GLY A 6 -3.82 13.78 19.19
CA GLY A 6 -4.28 15.08 18.71
C GLY A 6 -3.32 15.76 17.71
N GLN A 7 -2.25 15.09 17.30
CA GLN A 7 -1.28 15.61 16.34
C GLN A 7 -1.76 15.37 14.90
N ARG A 8 -1.34 16.22 13.95
CA ARG A 8 -1.63 16.00 12.53
C ARG A 8 -0.97 14.70 12.10
N ILE A 9 -1.76 13.76 11.57
CA ILE A 9 -1.22 12.51 11.02
C ILE A 9 -0.23 12.88 9.93
N ILE A 10 1.03 12.50 10.13
CA ILE A 10 2.06 12.63 9.11
C ILE A 10 1.91 11.48 8.12
N THR A 11 2.34 11.68 6.87
CA THR A 11 2.27 10.64 5.81
C THR A 11 2.81 9.29 6.29
N ARG A 12 3.84 9.31 7.14
CA ARG A 12 4.41 8.09 7.76
C ARG A 12 3.41 7.32 8.62
N GLU A 13 2.72 7.98 9.54
CA GLU A 13 1.72 7.33 10.40
C GLU A 13 0.54 6.83 9.57
N ALA A 14 0.11 7.58 8.55
CA ALA A 14 -0.96 7.14 7.64
C ALA A 14 -0.57 5.84 6.92
N VAL A 15 0.64 5.75 6.37
CA VAL A 15 1.16 4.54 5.71
C VAL A 15 1.20 3.36 6.68
N LEU A 16 1.61 3.58 7.93
CA LEU A 16 1.70 2.52 8.94
C LEU A 16 0.33 2.02 9.37
N VAL A 17 -0.65 2.91 9.59
CA VAL A 17 -2.03 2.52 9.87
C VAL A 17 -2.61 1.76 8.68
N THR A 18 -2.42 2.24 7.45
CA THR A 18 -2.85 1.51 6.26
C THR A 18 -2.22 0.11 6.18
N ALA A 19 -0.92 -0.03 6.48
CA ALA A 19 -0.25 -1.32 6.53
C ALA A 19 -0.80 -2.23 7.65
N HIS A 20 -1.15 -1.68 8.81
CA HIS A 20 -1.80 -2.40 9.91
C HIS A 20 -3.14 -3.01 9.47
N GLU A 21 -3.99 -2.21 8.83
CA GLU A 21 -5.28 -2.69 8.33
C GLU A 21 -5.13 -3.74 7.21
N PHE A 22 -4.12 -3.60 6.34
CA PHE A 22 -3.79 -4.66 5.38
C PHE A 22 -3.30 -5.94 6.07
N GLY A 23 -2.57 -5.83 7.18
CA GLY A 23 -2.19 -6.97 8.02
C GLY A 23 -3.41 -7.75 8.51
N HIS A 24 -4.46 -7.04 8.95
CA HIS A 24 -5.74 -7.66 9.30
C HIS A 24 -6.44 -8.33 8.11
N ASN A 25 -6.44 -7.71 6.93
CA ASN A 25 -6.97 -8.36 5.71
C ASN A 25 -6.21 -9.65 5.33
N TRP A 26 -4.93 -9.73 5.68
CA TRP A 26 -4.11 -10.93 5.54
C TRP A 26 -4.20 -11.89 6.76
N GLY A 27 -5.07 -11.60 7.72
CA GLY A 27 -5.41 -12.45 8.86
C GLY A 27 -4.39 -12.42 9.99
N SER A 28 -3.57 -11.38 10.10
CA SER A 28 -2.86 -11.11 11.34
C SER A 28 -3.81 -10.46 12.33
N GLU A 29 -3.90 -11.04 13.53
CA GLU A 29 -4.43 -10.33 14.70
C GLU A 29 -3.36 -9.39 15.27
N HIS A 30 -3.70 -8.66 16.34
CA HIS A 30 -2.73 -7.86 17.08
C HIS A 30 -1.61 -8.73 17.67
N ASP A 31 -0.40 -8.18 17.68
CA ASP A 31 0.76 -8.86 18.25
C ASP A 31 0.60 -9.06 19.77
N PRO A 32 0.87 -10.27 20.29
CA PRO A 32 0.83 -10.52 21.72
C PRO A 32 1.96 -9.77 22.44
N HIS A 33 1.71 -9.40 23.70
CA HIS A 33 2.67 -8.72 24.56
C HIS A 33 3.80 -9.65 25.01
N THR A 34 4.72 -9.93 24.09
CA THR A 34 5.90 -10.79 24.26
C THR A 34 7.11 -10.11 23.64
N GLU A 35 8.32 -10.42 24.13
CA GLU A 35 9.54 -9.84 23.54
C GLU A 35 9.76 -10.25 22.07
N GLU A 36 9.22 -11.40 21.64
CA GLU A 36 9.31 -11.85 20.23
C GLU A 36 8.52 -10.91 19.30
N CYS A 37 7.31 -10.53 19.71
CA CYS A 37 6.33 -9.93 18.81
C CYS A 37 5.95 -8.49 19.14
N SER A 38 6.32 -8.00 20.31
CA SER A 38 6.16 -6.60 20.72
C SER A 38 7.29 -6.18 21.66
N PRO A 39 8.55 -6.12 21.16
CA PRO A 39 9.69 -5.79 22.00
C PRO A 39 9.65 -4.33 22.50
N PRO A 40 10.32 -4.02 23.61
CA PRO A 40 10.40 -2.66 24.13
C PRO A 40 11.19 -1.73 23.19
N ALA A 41 11.04 -0.41 23.37
CA ALA A 41 11.71 0.61 22.56
C ALA A 41 13.24 0.43 22.46
N GLN A 42 13.89 -0.02 23.54
CA GLN A 42 15.34 -0.30 23.57
C GLN A 42 15.78 -1.41 22.61
N ARG A 43 14.84 -2.24 22.14
CA ARG A 43 15.05 -3.32 21.18
C ARG A 43 14.25 -3.07 19.89
N GLY A 44 14.15 -1.81 19.49
CA GLY A 44 13.52 -1.41 18.22
C GLY A 44 12.01 -1.18 18.29
N GLY A 45 11.39 -1.28 19.48
CA GLY A 45 9.96 -0.96 19.69
C GLY A 45 8.99 -1.98 19.10
N SER A 46 7.69 -1.71 19.26
CA SER A 46 6.65 -2.62 18.78
C SER A 46 6.59 -2.69 17.25
N TYR A 47 6.11 -3.81 16.72
CA TYR A 47 5.90 -4.01 15.28
C TYR A 47 4.58 -3.39 14.80
N VAL A 48 4.35 -3.40 13.48
CA VAL A 48 3.20 -2.73 12.85
C VAL A 48 1.84 -3.23 13.33
N MET A 49 1.73 -4.49 13.77
CA MET A 49 0.48 -5.08 14.27
C MET A 49 0.30 -4.93 15.78
N TYR A 50 1.06 -4.04 16.42
CA TYR A 50 0.82 -3.72 17.83
C TYR A 50 -0.60 -3.17 18.02
N THR A 51 -1.23 -3.55 19.14
CA THR A 51 -2.63 -3.17 19.46
C THR A 51 -2.87 -1.66 19.52
N TYR A 52 -1.81 -0.87 19.71
CA TYR A 52 -1.88 0.59 19.70
C TYR A 52 -1.10 1.15 18.51
N SER A 53 -1.54 2.31 18.01
CA SER A 53 -0.88 3.02 16.92
C SER A 53 0.60 3.27 17.24
N VAL A 54 1.46 2.89 16.29
CA VAL A 54 2.90 3.12 16.37
C VAL A 54 3.28 4.47 15.75
N SER A 55 4.29 5.13 16.31
CA SER A 55 4.75 6.46 15.88
C SER A 55 5.46 6.44 14.51
N GLY A 56 5.99 5.27 14.17
CA GLY A 56 6.86 5.04 13.04
C GLY A 56 8.34 5.27 13.34
N TYR A 57 8.72 5.95 14.43
CA TYR A 57 10.10 6.31 14.71
C TYR A 57 10.99 5.11 15.05
N GLU A 58 10.45 4.12 15.77
CA GLU A 58 11.20 2.94 16.16
C GLU A 58 11.43 1.98 14.97
N GLU A 59 12.54 1.24 15.01
CA GLU A 59 13.01 0.43 13.89
C GLU A 59 12.01 -0.64 13.44
N ASN A 60 11.28 -1.25 14.38
CA ASN A 60 10.35 -2.35 14.12
C ASN A 60 8.99 -1.90 13.61
N ASN A 61 8.62 -0.61 13.76
CA ASN A 61 7.29 -0.11 13.40
C ASN A 61 6.95 -0.34 11.92
N ARG A 62 7.97 -0.41 11.05
CA ARG A 62 7.81 -0.64 9.60
C ARG A 62 7.80 -2.12 9.20
N PHE A 63 7.83 -3.04 10.16
CA PHE A 63 7.91 -4.47 9.91
C PHE A 63 6.77 -5.23 10.58
N PHE A 64 6.40 -6.37 9.98
CA PHE A 64 5.59 -7.38 10.64
C PHE A 64 6.45 -8.20 11.60
N SER A 65 5.90 -8.47 12.78
CA SER A 65 6.54 -9.32 13.79
C SER A 65 6.64 -10.78 13.31
N PRO A 66 7.42 -11.64 14.01
CA PRO A 66 7.38 -13.08 13.79
C PRO A 66 5.98 -13.69 13.95
N CYS A 67 5.17 -13.23 14.92
CA CYS A 67 3.79 -13.69 15.13
C CYS A 67 2.90 -13.34 13.94
N SER A 68 2.92 -12.06 13.53
CA SER A 68 2.15 -11.56 12.40
C SER A 68 2.48 -12.33 11.12
N LYS A 69 3.77 -12.57 10.84
CA LYS A 69 4.23 -13.34 9.66
C LYS A 69 3.71 -14.77 9.66
N ARG A 70 3.63 -15.45 10.82
CA ARG A 70 3.07 -16.80 10.91
C ARG A 70 1.60 -16.82 10.51
N SER A 71 0.80 -15.89 11.04
CA SER A 71 -0.63 -15.78 10.73
C SER A 71 -0.88 -15.43 9.26
N ILE A 72 -0.18 -14.42 8.75
CA ILE A 72 -0.28 -13.99 7.34
C ILE A 72 0.08 -15.15 6.41
N ARG A 73 1.17 -15.88 6.69
CA ARG A 73 1.57 -17.03 5.88
C ARG A 73 0.48 -18.09 5.83
N ALA A 74 -0.16 -18.42 6.95
CA ALA A 74 -1.21 -19.43 7.00
C ALA A 74 -2.39 -19.05 6.08
N VAL A 75 -2.80 -17.78 6.09
CA VAL A 75 -3.87 -17.28 5.22
C VAL A 75 -3.46 -17.26 3.75
N LEU A 76 -2.25 -16.79 3.43
CA LEU A 76 -1.76 -16.76 2.06
C LEU A 76 -1.68 -18.18 1.48
N VAL A 77 -1.16 -19.16 2.23
CA VAL A 77 -1.12 -20.56 1.78
C VAL A 77 -2.53 -21.10 1.50
N ALA A 78 -3.51 -20.76 2.34
CA ALA A 78 -4.87 -21.27 2.21
C ALA A 78 -5.72 -20.55 1.14
N LYS A 79 -5.49 -19.26 0.90
CA LYS A 79 -6.43 -18.39 0.15
C LYS A 79 -5.84 -17.71 -1.09
N SER A 80 -4.52 -17.57 -1.22
CA SER A 80 -3.91 -16.81 -2.32
C SER A 80 -4.33 -17.32 -3.69
N GLY A 81 -4.38 -18.64 -3.88
CA GLY A 81 -4.79 -19.27 -5.14
C GLY A 81 -6.23 -18.98 -5.60
N ARG A 82 -7.04 -18.28 -4.80
CA ARG A 82 -8.41 -17.91 -5.18
C ARG A 82 -8.50 -16.64 -6.01
N CYS A 83 -7.65 -15.65 -5.75
CA CYS A 83 -7.73 -14.34 -6.38
C CYS A 83 -6.39 -13.66 -6.68
N PHE A 84 -5.26 -14.22 -6.24
CA PHE A 84 -3.96 -13.66 -6.61
C PHE A 84 -3.65 -14.07 -8.04
N SER A 85 -3.36 -13.08 -8.88
CA SER A 85 -2.81 -13.25 -10.21
C SER A 85 -1.27 -13.14 -10.16
N LYS A 86 -0.62 -13.53 -11.26
CA LYS A 86 0.79 -13.19 -11.44
C LYS A 86 0.91 -11.66 -11.45
N PRO A 87 1.98 -11.09 -10.87
CA PRO A 87 2.21 -9.65 -10.96
C PRO A 87 2.27 -9.21 -12.42
N ASP A 88 1.40 -8.29 -12.80
CA ASP A 88 1.48 -7.61 -14.09
C ASP A 88 2.63 -6.61 -14.04
N ARG A 89 3.35 -6.46 -15.17
CA ARG A 89 4.52 -5.55 -15.25
C ARG A 89 4.14 -4.09 -15.39
N SER A 90 2.93 -3.83 -15.89
CA SER A 90 2.34 -2.52 -16.07
C SER A 90 0.82 -2.70 -16.12
N TYR A 91 0.09 -1.76 -15.55
CA TYR A 91 -1.36 -1.68 -15.65
C TYR A 91 -1.74 -0.26 -16.10
N CYS A 92 -2.06 -0.14 -17.39
CA CYS A 92 -2.52 1.11 -17.95
C CYS A 92 -3.90 1.49 -17.37
N GLY A 93 -3.98 2.67 -16.76
CA GLY A 93 -5.19 3.22 -16.18
C GLY A 93 -5.21 3.25 -14.64
N ASN A 94 -4.12 2.86 -13.97
CA ASN A 94 -3.99 3.00 -12.52
C ASN A 94 -3.43 4.37 -12.10
N SER A 95 -3.25 5.29 -13.06
CA SER A 95 -2.72 6.64 -12.86
C SER A 95 -1.26 6.68 -12.41
N LYS A 96 -0.47 5.66 -12.77
CA LYS A 96 0.95 5.57 -12.45
C LYS A 96 1.69 5.04 -13.66
N VAL A 97 2.63 5.83 -14.18
CA VAL A 97 3.49 5.40 -15.29
C VAL A 97 4.38 4.25 -14.85
N GLU A 98 4.22 3.12 -15.52
CA GLU A 98 5.02 1.92 -15.33
C GLU A 98 5.97 1.67 -16.50
N ALA A 99 6.87 0.67 -16.41
CA ALA A 99 8.06 0.59 -17.27
C ALA A 99 7.78 0.53 -18.79
N ASP A 100 6.61 0.06 -19.18
CA ASP A 100 6.19 -0.08 -20.58
C ASP A 100 5.25 1.05 -21.05
N GLU A 101 5.04 2.10 -20.23
CA GLU A 101 4.11 3.21 -20.45
C GLU A 101 4.86 4.54 -20.65
N GLU A 102 4.30 5.44 -21.44
CA GLU A 102 4.84 6.81 -21.61
C GLU A 102 4.00 7.85 -20.85
N CYS A 103 2.83 7.46 -20.38
CA CYS A 103 1.88 8.27 -19.64
C CYS A 103 0.81 7.36 -19.04
N ASP A 104 0.21 7.74 -17.91
CA ASP A 104 -1.00 7.09 -17.41
C ASP A 104 -1.87 8.14 -16.71
N GLU A 105 -2.88 8.66 -17.42
CA GLU A 105 -3.84 9.64 -16.91
C GLU A 105 -4.97 8.98 -16.08
N GLY A 106 -4.94 7.65 -15.95
CA GLY A 106 -6.01 6.87 -15.34
C GLY A 106 -7.18 6.62 -16.31
N ILE A 107 -8.23 5.99 -15.78
CA ILE A 107 -9.49 5.83 -16.51
C ILE A 107 -10.22 7.18 -16.53
N LEU A 108 -10.20 7.85 -17.69
CA LEU A 108 -10.91 9.11 -17.88
C LEU A 108 -12.37 8.86 -18.27
N VAL A 109 -13.28 9.34 -17.43
CA VAL A 109 -14.73 9.23 -17.64
C VAL A 109 -15.34 10.63 -17.64
N LYS A 110 -16.16 10.94 -18.66
CA LYS A 110 -16.92 12.19 -18.74
C LYS A 110 -18.41 11.86 -18.86
N GLY A 111 -19.14 12.02 -17.75
CA GLY A 111 -20.50 11.49 -17.64
C GLY A 111 -20.45 9.97 -17.57
N ASP A 112 -21.11 9.29 -18.50
CA ASP A 112 -21.11 7.82 -18.62
C ASP A 112 -20.20 7.31 -19.76
N GLU A 113 -19.44 8.19 -20.42
CA GLU A 113 -18.60 7.86 -21.58
C GLU A 113 -17.10 7.82 -21.23
N TYR A 114 -16.42 6.78 -21.70
CA TYR A 114 -14.96 6.69 -21.63
C TYR A 114 -14.35 7.63 -22.66
N VAL A 115 -13.54 8.57 -22.19
CA VAL A 115 -12.86 9.54 -23.05
C VAL A 115 -11.36 9.27 -23.08
N THR A 116 -10.73 9.54 -24.21
CA THR A 116 -9.26 9.48 -24.32
C THR A 116 -8.67 10.81 -23.87
N GLY A 117 -7.50 10.77 -23.21
CA GLY A 117 -6.77 11.96 -22.79
C GLY A 117 -6.35 12.81 -23.98
N LEU A 118 -6.06 14.09 -23.72
CA LEU A 118 -5.52 14.98 -24.77
C LEU A 118 -4.07 14.61 -25.12
N CYS A 119 -3.32 14.11 -24.14
CA CYS A 119 -1.90 13.82 -24.27
C CYS A 119 -1.59 12.32 -24.22
N CYS A 120 -2.45 11.53 -23.58
CA CYS A 120 -2.27 10.10 -23.38
C CYS A 120 -3.39 9.29 -24.04
N ASP A 121 -3.03 8.27 -24.81
CA ASP A 121 -3.99 7.35 -25.42
C ASP A 121 -4.45 6.26 -24.43
N SER A 122 -5.44 5.46 -24.84
CA SER A 122 -5.99 4.37 -24.02
C SER A 122 -5.04 3.17 -23.85
N LYS A 123 -3.85 3.23 -24.43
CA LYS A 123 -2.77 2.23 -24.29
C LYS A 123 -1.58 2.81 -23.52
N CYS A 124 -1.75 3.95 -22.86
CA CYS A 124 -0.73 4.59 -22.06
C CYS A 124 0.50 5.00 -22.89
N LYS A 125 0.25 5.49 -24.10
CA LYS A 125 1.23 6.08 -25.01
C LYS A 125 0.92 7.54 -25.28
N LEU A 126 1.98 8.34 -25.48
CA LEU A 126 1.81 9.74 -25.80
C LEU A 126 1.23 9.86 -27.22
N ILE A 127 0.20 10.69 -27.36
CA ILE A 127 -0.40 10.99 -28.66
C ILE A 127 0.61 11.80 -29.49
N ALA A 128 0.61 11.59 -30.81
CA ALA A 128 1.53 12.30 -31.71
C ALA A 128 1.43 13.83 -31.55
N GLY A 129 2.56 14.47 -31.26
CA GLY A 129 2.66 15.91 -30.98
C GLY A 129 2.69 16.26 -29.50
N SER A 130 2.45 15.30 -28.60
CA SER A 130 2.57 15.47 -27.15
C SER A 130 3.97 15.12 -26.67
N TYR A 131 4.52 15.95 -25.79
CA TYR A 131 5.83 15.73 -25.14
C TYR A 131 5.71 15.19 -23.71
N CYS A 132 4.55 15.40 -23.08
CA CYS A 132 4.23 14.97 -21.72
C CYS A 132 2.72 14.89 -21.50
N SER A 133 2.31 14.19 -20.45
CA SER A 133 0.98 14.31 -19.83
C SER A 133 1.11 14.87 -18.40
N ASP A 134 0.00 15.21 -17.75
CA ASP A 134 -0.02 15.67 -16.35
C ASP A 134 0.50 14.61 -15.35
N LYS A 135 0.74 13.39 -15.82
CA LYS A 135 1.24 12.24 -15.05
C LYS A 135 2.56 11.69 -15.61
N ASN A 136 3.34 12.55 -16.28
CA ASN A 136 4.68 12.23 -16.77
C ASN A 136 5.75 12.28 -15.67
#